data_AF-A0A345T4E4-F1
#
_entry.id   AF-A0A345T4E4-F1
#
_cell.length_a   1.000
_cell.length_b   1.000
_cell.length_c   1.000
_cell.angle_alpha   90.00
_cell.angle_beta   90.00
_cell.angle_gamma   90.00
#
_symmetry.space_group_name_H-M   'P 1'
#
loop_
_entity.id
_entity.type
_entity.pdbx_description
1 polymer ?
#
loop_
_entity_poly.entity_id
_entity_poly.type
_entity_poly.pdbx_seq_one_letter_code
_entity_poly.pdbx_strand_id
1 'polypeptide(L)'
;MSTEISRRTALEAAAALAVPVVAATAGTAHADDCDHPTHGAGGGGAGAGAAEASKASEASEAAATGSEELAHYYRFEEIVRGRRMVQRGDRWRFEGPRIAFDPDGVHPVVDDPDTTRLPQGSRERALSEACDQAYTEVLLALQRVFDGHPHELRRAERLMFHLEKQAHRLVETPHPAGGRKVLGPAFRLHLAASDRHDGRSGDED
;
A
#
# COMPACT_ATOMS: atom_id res chain seq x y z
N MET A 1 9.08 7.29 -53.42
CA MET A 1 9.40 8.47 -52.60
C MET A 1 8.64 8.31 -51.27
N SER A 2 8.91 7.32 -50.40
CA SER A 2 10.17 6.84 -49.81
C SER A 2 10.85 7.88 -48.93
N THR A 3 10.52 7.85 -47.63
CA THR A 3 11.48 7.99 -46.52
C THR A 3 10.82 7.50 -45.22
N GLU A 4 10.79 6.18 -45.06
CA GLU A 4 10.92 5.52 -43.76
C GLU A 4 12.42 5.49 -43.44
N ILE A 5 12.84 6.04 -42.30
CA ILE A 5 14.09 5.62 -41.65
C ILE A 5 13.84 5.51 -40.14
N SER A 6 13.37 4.32 -39.76
CA SER A 6 13.95 3.47 -38.72
C SER A 6 14.62 4.18 -37.52
N ARG A 7 13.90 4.33 -36.41
CA ARG A 7 14.45 4.61 -35.07
C ARG A 7 14.95 3.33 -34.37
N ARG A 8 15.62 2.43 -35.12
CA ARG A 8 16.06 1.12 -34.60
C ARG A 8 17.57 1.00 -34.40
N THR A 9 18.31 2.09 -34.45
CA THR A 9 19.78 2.06 -34.34
C THR A 9 20.28 3.22 -33.49
N ALA A 10 20.24 3.04 -32.18
CA ALA A 10 21.13 3.71 -31.25
C ALA A 10 21.50 2.72 -30.14
N LEU A 11 22.47 1.86 -30.45
CA LEU A 11 23.61 1.51 -29.59
C LEU A 11 23.25 1.23 -28.10
N GLU A 12 23.20 0.00 -27.60
CA GLU A 12 24.31 -0.98 -27.51
C GLU A 12 25.69 -0.32 -27.31
N ALA A 13 26.13 -0.21 -26.04
CA ALA A 13 27.48 -0.54 -25.56
C ALA A 13 27.68 -0.18 -24.06
N ALA A 14 28.58 -0.94 -23.40
CA ALA A 14 29.13 -0.84 -22.03
C ALA A 14 28.28 -1.54 -20.92
N ALA A 15 28.54 -2.78 -20.49
CA ALA A 15 29.74 -3.46 -19.96
C ALA A 15 30.05 -3.19 -18.47
N ALA A 16 29.77 -4.22 -17.65
CA ALA A 16 30.54 -4.81 -16.54
C ALA A 16 31.05 -3.97 -15.34
N LEU A 17 30.66 -4.40 -14.11
CA LEU A 17 31.48 -4.73 -12.90
C LEU A 17 30.56 -4.70 -11.66
N ALA A 18 30.18 -5.83 -11.05
CA ALA A 18 30.89 -6.64 -10.03
C ALA A 18 30.77 -6.12 -8.56
N VAL A 19 30.09 -6.96 -7.77
CA VAL A 19 29.78 -7.05 -6.30
C VAL A 19 31.07 -7.28 -5.46
N PRO A 20 31.22 -6.95 -4.14
CA PRO A 20 30.54 -7.58 -2.96
C PRO A 20 30.19 -6.66 -1.76
N VAL A 21 29.07 -6.89 -1.06
CA VAL A 21 28.82 -7.84 0.06
C VAL A 21 29.84 -7.70 1.21
N VAL A 22 29.39 -7.09 2.31
CA VAL A 22 29.99 -7.24 3.65
C VAL A 22 28.90 -7.66 4.62
N ALA A 23 29.06 -8.86 5.16
CA ALA A 23 28.33 -9.37 6.32
C ALA A 23 29.05 -8.92 7.59
N ALA A 24 28.30 -8.45 8.60
CA ALA A 24 28.80 -8.26 9.95
C ALA A 24 27.85 -8.94 10.95
N THR A 25 28.48 -9.66 11.87
CA THR A 25 27.93 -10.68 12.76
C THR A 25 27.28 -10.12 14.01
N ALA A 26 26.43 -10.96 14.61
CA ALA A 26 25.66 -10.77 15.83
C ALA A 26 26.49 -10.43 17.09
N GLY A 27 25.88 -9.64 17.97
CA GLY A 27 26.29 -9.46 19.37
C GLY A 27 25.06 -9.50 20.27
N THR A 28 25.01 -10.52 21.15
CA THR A 28 23.98 -10.77 22.16
C THR A 28 24.36 -10.07 23.47
N ALA A 29 23.42 -9.38 24.13
CA ALA A 29 23.43 -9.07 25.56
C ALA A 29 21.97 -8.81 26.00
N HIS A 30 21.36 -9.70 26.76
CA HIS A 30 21.31 -9.77 28.23
C HIS A 30 20.29 -8.79 28.84
N ALA A 31 19.36 -9.37 29.59
CA ALA A 31 18.20 -8.74 30.20
C ALA A 31 18.58 -8.09 31.53
N ASP A 32 17.92 -6.98 31.87
CA ASP A 32 17.68 -6.59 33.25
C ASP A 32 16.33 -5.87 33.39
N ASP A 33 15.51 -6.53 34.20
CA ASP A 33 14.43 -6.09 35.08
C ASP A 33 14.26 -4.57 35.33
N CYS A 34 13.02 -4.08 35.24
CA CYS A 34 12.52 -2.92 36.01
C CYS A 34 10.99 -3.01 36.15
N ASP A 35 10.56 -3.11 37.41
CA ASP A 35 9.18 -3.17 37.89
C ASP A 35 8.54 -1.78 38.12
N HIS A 36 7.20 -1.73 38.00
CA HIS A 36 6.10 -0.77 38.33
C HIS A 36 6.34 0.73 38.69
N PRO A 37 5.37 1.68 38.47
CA PRO A 37 3.96 1.55 38.88
C PRO A 37 2.86 2.17 37.98
N THR A 38 1.63 1.96 38.44
CA THR A 38 0.30 2.33 37.94
C THR A 38 0.04 3.84 37.80
N HIS A 39 -0.78 4.23 36.82
CA HIS A 39 -1.71 5.37 36.94
C HIS A 39 -2.83 5.28 35.88
N GLY A 40 -4.08 5.40 36.36
CA GLY A 40 -5.27 5.46 35.52
C GLY A 40 -5.61 6.88 35.05
N ALA A 41 -6.26 6.95 33.89
CA ALA A 41 -7.21 7.96 33.41
C ALA A 41 -7.71 7.43 32.06
N GLY A 42 -9.01 7.27 31.78
CA GLY A 42 -10.01 8.32 31.82
C GLY A 42 -9.94 9.12 30.52
N GLY A 43 -10.75 8.75 29.51
CA GLY A 43 -10.77 9.49 28.24
C GLY A 43 -11.67 8.85 27.19
N GLY A 44 -12.97 9.12 27.28
CA GLY A 44 -13.90 8.87 26.19
C GLY A 44 -13.57 9.77 25.00
N GLY A 45 -13.13 9.16 23.90
CA GLY A 45 -12.93 9.85 22.62
C GLY A 45 -14.19 9.71 21.77
N ALA A 46 -14.92 10.82 21.65
CA ALA A 46 -15.97 10.97 20.66
C ALA A 46 -15.38 10.79 19.26
N GLY A 47 -15.95 9.85 18.48
CA GLY A 47 -15.60 9.67 17.07
C GLY A 47 -16.00 10.90 16.28
N ALA A 48 -15.02 11.70 15.88
CA ALA A 48 -15.18 12.73 14.87
C ALA A 48 -15.08 12.07 13.50
N GLY A 49 -16.14 12.22 12.71
CA GLY A 49 -16.36 11.55 11.43
C GLY A 49 -15.37 11.91 10.31
N ALA A 50 -15.17 10.94 9.42
CA ALA A 50 -14.30 10.94 8.25
C ALA A 50 -14.77 11.83 7.08
N ALA A 51 -15.40 12.97 7.33
CA ALA A 51 -16.03 13.77 6.26
C ALA A 51 -15.29 15.07 5.88
N GLU A 52 -14.35 15.56 6.69
CA GLU A 52 -13.71 16.87 6.47
C GLU A 52 -12.27 16.72 5.96
N ALA A 53 -12.13 16.25 4.72
CA ALA A 53 -10.89 16.39 3.95
C ALA A 53 -11.14 17.11 2.60
N SER A 54 -12.24 17.87 2.46
CA SER A 54 -12.65 18.44 1.17
C SER A 54 -12.75 19.97 1.09
N LYS A 55 -12.41 20.74 2.14
CA LYS A 55 -12.57 22.21 2.10
C LYS A 55 -11.29 22.95 2.50
N ALA A 56 -10.71 23.67 1.54
CA ALA A 56 -9.67 24.66 1.79
C ALA A 56 -10.29 25.83 2.58
N SER A 57 -9.74 26.15 3.76
CA SER A 57 -9.97 27.42 4.44
C SER A 57 -8.79 28.38 4.16
N GLU A 58 -9.10 29.67 4.19
CA GLU A 58 -8.22 30.77 3.80
C GLU A 58 -7.07 30.94 4.81
N ALA A 59 -5.82 30.94 4.32
CA ALA A 59 -4.62 31.10 5.14
C ALA A 59 -4.00 32.50 5.01
N SER A 60 -3.76 33.12 6.16
CA SER A 60 -3.04 34.39 6.36
C SER A 60 -1.53 34.23 6.15
N GLU A 61 -0.92 35.26 5.56
CA GLU A 61 0.49 35.34 5.14
C GLU A 61 1.47 35.49 6.31
N ALA A 62 2.15 34.39 6.68
CA ALA A 62 3.43 34.40 7.38
C ALA A 62 4.11 33.01 7.28
N ALA A 63 5.26 32.96 6.60
CA ALA A 63 6.21 31.83 6.58
C ALA A 63 5.61 30.42 6.39
N ALA A 64 5.35 30.05 5.13
CA ALA A 64 4.91 28.73 4.69
C ALA A 64 6.00 27.64 4.88
N THR A 65 6.26 27.29 6.13
CA THR A 65 6.78 25.98 6.55
C THR A 65 5.78 25.39 7.54
N GLY A 66 4.56 25.18 7.06
CA GLY A 66 3.52 24.41 7.73
C GLY A 66 2.99 23.42 6.71
N SER A 67 3.29 22.14 6.89
CA SER A 67 2.75 21.07 6.06
C SER A 67 1.26 20.89 6.37
N GLU A 68 0.42 21.79 5.88
CA GLU A 68 -0.98 21.45 5.68
C GLU A 68 -1.01 20.35 4.61
N GLU A 69 -1.31 19.14 5.05
CA GLU A 69 -1.34 17.99 4.18
C GLU A 69 -2.47 18.21 3.17
N LEU A 70 -2.08 18.45 1.90
CA LEU A 70 -3.04 18.61 0.82
C LEU A 70 -3.99 17.42 0.80
N ALA A 71 -5.27 17.70 0.61
CA ALA A 71 -6.27 16.66 0.36
C ALA A 71 -5.81 15.74 -0.77
N HIS A 72 -6.15 14.45 -0.66
CA HIS A 72 -5.73 13.43 -1.63
C HIS A 72 -6.09 13.79 -3.08
N TYR A 73 -7.23 14.46 -3.29
CA TYR A 73 -7.62 14.97 -4.59
C TYR A 73 -6.51 15.81 -5.25
N TYR A 74 -5.99 16.82 -4.53
CA TYR A 74 -4.94 17.69 -5.04
C TYR A 74 -3.60 16.97 -5.13
N ARG A 75 -3.29 16.04 -4.22
CA ARG A 75 -2.08 15.19 -4.30
C ARG A 75 -2.05 14.37 -5.59
N PHE A 76 -3.15 13.73 -5.96
CA PHE A 76 -3.23 13.00 -7.22
C PHE A 76 -3.15 13.94 -8.42
N GLU A 77 -3.75 15.12 -8.32
CA GLU A 77 -3.64 16.13 -9.38
C GLU A 77 -2.20 16.64 -9.57
N GLU A 78 -1.41 16.76 -8.49
CA GLU A 78 0.02 17.06 -8.58
C GLU A 78 0.76 16.01 -9.43
N ILE A 79 0.45 14.72 -9.24
CA ILE A 79 1.04 13.61 -10.01
C ILE A 79 0.64 13.72 -11.48
N VAL A 80 -0.65 13.91 -11.78
CA VAL A 80 -1.16 14.04 -13.16
C VAL A 80 -0.54 15.24 -13.87
N ARG A 81 -0.38 16.38 -13.18
CA ARG A 81 0.22 17.60 -13.73
C ARG A 81 1.76 17.59 -13.69
N GLY A 82 2.37 16.62 -13.02
CA GLY A 82 3.82 16.50 -12.82
C GLY A 82 4.45 17.66 -12.05
N ARG A 83 3.68 18.41 -11.26
CA ARG A 83 4.13 19.60 -10.54
C ARG A 83 3.40 19.74 -9.22
N ARG A 84 4.13 20.16 -8.18
CA ARG A 84 3.54 20.45 -6.87
C ARG A 84 2.63 21.68 -6.93
N MET A 85 1.59 21.66 -6.10
CA MET A 85 0.68 22.76 -5.90
C MET A 85 1.35 23.79 -4.98
N VAL A 86 1.25 25.06 -5.37
CA VAL A 86 1.81 26.20 -4.62
C VAL A 86 0.78 27.30 -4.56
N GLN A 87 0.74 27.99 -3.42
CA GLN A 87 -0.06 29.19 -3.28
C GLN A 87 0.69 30.39 -3.89
N ARG A 88 -0.04 31.23 -4.63
CA ARG A 88 0.43 32.46 -5.27
C ARG A 88 -0.61 33.56 -5.04
N GLY A 89 -0.37 34.37 -4.00
CA GLY A 89 -1.39 35.27 -3.46
C GLY A 89 -2.61 34.44 -3.03
N ASP A 90 -3.81 34.87 -3.44
CA ASP A 90 -5.07 34.21 -3.06
C ASP A 90 -5.44 32.99 -3.92
N ARG A 91 -4.52 32.48 -4.75
CA ARG A 91 -4.81 31.36 -5.67
C ARG A 91 -3.82 30.22 -5.55
N TRP A 92 -4.35 29.00 -5.59
CA TRP A 92 -3.56 27.77 -5.71
C TRP A 92 -3.29 27.44 -7.16
N ARG A 93 -2.04 27.07 -7.47
CA ARG A 93 -1.56 26.77 -8.83
C ARG A 93 -0.58 25.60 -8.82
N PHE A 94 -0.61 24.78 -9.86
CA PHE A 94 0.34 23.66 -10.04
C PHE A 94 1.62 24.12 -10.75
N GLU A 95 2.27 25.12 -10.17
CA GLU A 95 3.48 25.75 -10.73
C GLU A 95 4.72 25.51 -9.86
N GLY A 96 4.59 24.64 -8.84
CA GLY A 96 5.68 24.28 -7.95
C GLY A 96 6.75 23.39 -8.59
N PRO A 97 7.66 22.87 -7.74
CA PRO A 97 8.68 21.92 -8.16
C PRO A 97 8.10 20.76 -8.98
N ARG A 98 8.83 20.33 -10.00
CA ARG A 98 8.46 19.15 -10.79
C ARG A 98 8.49 17.90 -9.92
N ILE A 99 7.53 17.01 -10.14
CA ILE A 99 7.53 15.67 -9.56
C ILE A 99 8.28 14.76 -10.53
N ALA A 100 9.38 14.16 -10.08
CA ALA A 100 10.11 13.20 -10.89
C ALA A 100 9.25 11.93 -11.05
N PHE A 101 9.07 11.51 -12.29
CA PHE A 101 8.36 10.29 -12.64
C PHE A 101 9.14 9.58 -13.75
N ASP A 102 9.53 8.34 -13.47
CA ASP A 102 10.17 7.44 -14.43
C ASP A 102 9.16 6.37 -14.85
N PRO A 103 8.60 6.47 -16.07
CA PRO A 103 7.65 5.48 -16.57
C PRO A 103 8.25 4.08 -16.69
N ASP A 104 9.56 3.97 -16.96
CA ASP A 104 10.25 2.69 -17.12
C ASP A 104 10.53 2.02 -15.77
N GLY A 105 10.47 2.78 -14.67
CA GLY A 105 10.56 2.29 -13.30
C GLY A 105 9.25 1.73 -12.72
N VAL A 106 8.14 1.74 -13.48
CA VAL A 106 6.84 1.26 -13.02
C VAL A 106 6.69 -0.24 -13.31
N HIS A 107 6.35 -1.03 -12.28
CA HIS A 107 6.06 -2.45 -12.44
C HIS A 107 4.85 -2.67 -13.36
N PRO A 108 4.98 -3.44 -14.46
CA PRO A 108 3.87 -3.76 -15.36
C PRO A 108 3.00 -4.88 -14.78
N VAL A 109 2.20 -4.56 -13.76
CA VAL A 109 1.30 -5.52 -13.10
C VAL A 109 0.27 -6.08 -14.08
N VAL A 110 -0.10 -7.35 -13.93
CA VAL A 110 -1.15 -7.98 -14.73
C VAL A 110 -2.50 -7.27 -14.54
N ASP A 111 -3.24 -7.12 -15.63
CA ASP A 111 -4.60 -6.57 -15.60
C ASP A 111 -5.56 -7.60 -14.99
N ASP A 112 -6.47 -7.13 -14.13
CA ASP A 112 -7.45 -7.95 -13.40
C ASP A 112 -6.85 -9.25 -12.79
N PRO A 113 -5.92 -9.13 -11.82
CA PRO A 113 -5.29 -10.29 -11.19
C PRO A 113 -6.33 -11.26 -10.61
N ASP A 114 -6.18 -12.55 -10.91
CA ASP A 114 -7.09 -13.59 -10.45
C ASP A 114 -6.33 -14.84 -10.04
N THR A 115 -6.32 -15.09 -8.74
CA THR A 115 -5.68 -16.27 -8.12
C THR A 115 -6.13 -17.59 -8.73
N THR A 116 -7.37 -17.71 -9.21
CA THR A 116 -7.89 -18.97 -9.78
C THR A 116 -7.38 -19.25 -11.21
N ARG A 117 -6.93 -18.23 -11.93
CA ARG A 117 -6.34 -18.37 -13.27
C ARG A 117 -4.89 -18.84 -13.21
N LEU A 118 -4.26 -18.78 -12.03
CA LEU A 118 -2.91 -19.28 -11.82
C LEU A 118 -2.92 -20.82 -11.70
N PRO A 119 -1.90 -21.52 -12.23
CA PRO A 119 -1.86 -22.98 -12.19
C PRO A 119 -1.92 -23.52 -10.76
N GLN A 120 -2.72 -24.57 -10.53
CA GLN A 120 -2.84 -25.19 -9.21
C GLN A 120 -1.51 -25.79 -8.75
N GLY A 121 -1.14 -25.57 -7.48
CA GLY A 121 0.14 -26.02 -6.92
C GLY A 121 1.35 -25.22 -7.38
N SER A 122 1.18 -24.17 -8.18
CA SER A 122 2.27 -23.28 -8.58
C SER A 122 2.71 -22.35 -7.45
N ARG A 123 3.96 -21.90 -7.51
CA ARG A 123 4.51 -20.92 -6.57
C ARG A 123 3.75 -19.60 -6.65
N GLU A 124 3.42 -19.17 -7.86
CA GLU A 124 2.73 -17.92 -8.16
C GLU A 124 1.34 -17.92 -7.52
N ARG A 125 0.61 -19.04 -7.64
CA ARG A 125 -0.68 -19.20 -6.99
C ARG A 125 -0.56 -19.18 -5.48
N ALA A 126 0.43 -19.86 -4.90
CA ALA A 126 0.64 -19.86 -3.45
C ALA A 126 0.96 -18.45 -2.92
N LEU A 127 1.73 -17.64 -3.65
CA LEU A 127 1.98 -16.24 -3.31
C LEU A 127 0.70 -15.40 -3.38
N SER A 128 -0.12 -15.61 -4.40
CA SER A 128 -1.40 -14.91 -4.57
C SER A 128 -2.38 -15.27 -3.45
N GLU A 129 -2.49 -16.55 -3.10
CA GLU A 129 -3.31 -17.05 -1.99
C GLU A 129 -2.82 -16.51 -0.64
N ALA A 130 -1.51 -16.39 -0.42
CA ALA A 130 -0.97 -15.77 0.80
C ALA A 130 -1.34 -14.29 0.93
N CYS A 131 -1.39 -13.55 -0.18
CA CYS A 131 -1.84 -12.16 -0.20
C CYS A 131 -3.35 -12.06 0.07
N ASP A 132 -4.16 -12.93 -0.54
CA ASP A 132 -5.61 -13.01 -0.31
C ASP A 132 -5.94 -13.34 1.16
N GLN A 133 -5.16 -14.26 1.76
CA GLN A 133 -5.26 -14.58 3.18
C GLN A 133 -4.90 -13.38 4.07
N ALA A 134 -3.78 -12.70 3.80
CA ALA A 134 -3.38 -11.51 4.54
C ALA A 134 -4.44 -10.40 4.47
N TYR A 135 -5.06 -10.22 3.30
CA TYR A 135 -6.16 -9.27 3.11
C TYR A 135 -7.37 -9.63 3.97
N THR A 136 -7.75 -10.90 3.98
CA THR A 136 -8.86 -11.41 4.81
C THR A 136 -8.59 -11.16 6.30
N GLU A 137 -7.36 -11.43 6.77
CA GLU A 137 -6.97 -11.20 8.16
C GLU A 137 -7.06 -9.73 8.57
N VAL A 138 -6.68 -8.80 7.67
CA VAL A 138 -6.85 -7.35 7.90
C VAL A 138 -8.33 -7.02 8.09
N LEU A 139 -9.20 -7.48 7.18
CA LEU A 139 -10.63 -7.21 7.26
C LEU A 139 -11.27 -7.77 8.53
N LEU A 140 -10.94 -9.01 8.91
CA LEU A 140 -11.45 -9.63 10.13
C LEU A 140 -10.95 -8.90 11.39
N ALA A 141 -9.71 -8.41 11.39
CA ALA A 141 -9.18 -7.63 12.50
C ALA A 141 -9.86 -6.26 12.62
N LEU A 142 -10.11 -5.57 11.50
CA LEU A 142 -10.85 -4.31 11.48
C LEU A 142 -12.30 -4.49 11.89
N GLN A 143 -12.94 -5.58 11.45
CA GLN A 143 -14.29 -5.93 11.88
C GLN A 143 -14.37 -6.02 13.40
N ARG A 144 -13.44 -6.73 14.06
CA ARG A 144 -13.38 -6.80 15.53
C ARG A 144 -13.23 -5.44 16.21
N VAL A 145 -12.42 -4.56 15.64
CA VAL A 145 -12.22 -3.19 16.13
C VAL A 145 -13.54 -2.42 16.11
N PHE A 146 -14.28 -2.52 15.00
CA PHE A 146 -15.59 -1.86 14.85
C PHE A 146 -16.71 -2.54 15.64
N ASP A 147 -16.56 -3.82 15.97
CA ASP A 147 -17.44 -4.57 16.89
C ASP A 147 -17.13 -4.31 18.38
N GLY A 148 -16.51 -3.17 18.70
CA GLY A 148 -16.33 -2.73 20.08
C GLY A 148 -15.03 -3.18 20.76
N HIS A 149 -14.05 -3.69 20.01
CA HIS A 149 -12.72 -4.05 20.53
C HIS A 149 -11.63 -3.07 20.04
N PRO A 150 -11.68 -1.76 20.39
CA PRO A 150 -10.79 -0.75 19.82
C PRO A 150 -9.30 -0.97 20.14
N HIS A 151 -9.00 -1.70 21.21
CA HIS A 151 -7.64 -2.06 21.59
C HIS A 151 -6.96 -3.00 20.58
N GLU A 152 -7.73 -3.70 19.73
CA GLU A 152 -7.20 -4.53 18.65
C GLU A 152 -6.70 -3.72 17.45
N LEU A 153 -6.88 -2.39 17.40
CA LEU A 153 -6.46 -1.57 16.26
C LEU A 153 -4.96 -1.70 15.97
N ARG A 154 -4.12 -1.76 17.01
CA ARG A 154 -2.67 -2.00 16.84
C ARG A 154 -2.36 -3.36 16.20
N ARG A 155 -3.22 -4.37 16.39
CA ARG A 155 -3.09 -5.66 15.71
C ARG A 155 -3.48 -5.53 14.24
N ALA A 156 -4.59 -4.85 13.93
CA ALA A 156 -5.01 -4.59 12.56
C ALA A 156 -3.94 -3.82 11.76
N GLU A 157 -3.32 -2.80 12.36
CA GLU A 157 -2.21 -2.04 11.76
C GLU A 157 -1.02 -2.95 11.40
N ARG A 158 -0.60 -3.85 12.30
CA ARG A 158 0.47 -4.81 12.00
C ARG A 158 0.12 -5.74 10.84
N LEU A 159 -1.15 -6.12 10.71
CA LEU A 159 -1.64 -6.92 9.59
C LEU A 159 -1.64 -6.13 8.27
N MET A 160 -1.87 -4.81 8.30
CA MET A 160 -1.74 -3.96 7.10
C MET A 160 -0.30 -3.95 6.56
N PHE A 161 0.71 -3.82 7.44
CA PHE A 161 2.12 -3.96 7.04
C PHE A 161 2.46 -5.36 6.55
N HIS A 162 1.79 -6.39 7.07
CA HIS A 162 1.95 -7.75 6.57
C HIS A 162 1.39 -7.88 5.14
N LEU A 163 0.18 -7.36 4.90
CA LEU A 163 -0.45 -7.32 3.57
C LEU A 163 0.43 -6.58 2.55
N GLU A 164 1.00 -5.43 2.92
CA GLU A 164 1.95 -4.68 2.07
C GLU A 164 3.12 -5.56 1.63
N LYS A 165 3.74 -6.29 2.57
CA LYS A 165 4.85 -7.21 2.26
C LYS A 165 4.44 -8.32 1.30
N GLN A 166 3.22 -8.86 1.42
CA GLN A 166 2.75 -9.88 0.48
C GLN A 166 2.47 -9.29 -0.90
N ALA A 167 1.88 -8.09 -0.97
CA ALA A 167 1.65 -7.40 -2.23
C ALA A 167 2.96 -7.05 -2.95
N HIS A 168 3.99 -6.61 -2.22
CA HIS A 168 5.32 -6.35 -2.78
C HIS A 168 5.95 -7.61 -3.39
N ARG A 169 5.85 -8.76 -2.71
CA ARG A 169 6.34 -10.04 -3.25
C ARG A 169 5.66 -10.42 -4.56
N LEU A 170 4.40 -10.07 -4.75
CA LEU A 170 3.69 -10.34 -6.01
C LEU A 170 4.24 -9.49 -7.16
N VAL A 171 4.40 -8.17 -6.96
CA VAL A 171 4.90 -7.29 -8.03
C VAL A 171 6.38 -7.51 -8.37
N GLU A 172 7.13 -8.18 -7.50
CA GLU A 172 8.49 -8.68 -7.77
C GLU A 172 8.52 -10.02 -8.51
N THR A 173 7.39 -10.71 -8.63
CA THR A 173 7.30 -12.05 -9.24
C THR A 173 6.81 -11.98 -10.68
N PRO A 174 7.53 -12.54 -11.67
CA PRO A 174 7.07 -12.61 -13.05
C PRO A 174 5.77 -13.41 -13.22
N HIS A 175 4.91 -12.98 -14.16
CA HIS A 175 3.65 -13.68 -14.44
C HIS A 175 3.87 -14.95 -15.29
N PRO A 176 3.20 -16.09 -14.98
CA PRO A 176 3.48 -17.38 -15.63
C PRO A 176 3.05 -17.47 -17.10
N ALA A 177 2.04 -16.68 -17.52
CA ALA A 177 1.62 -16.59 -18.93
C ALA A 177 2.67 -15.93 -19.85
N GLY A 178 3.82 -15.51 -19.31
CA GLY A 178 4.93 -14.93 -20.05
C GLY A 178 4.76 -13.44 -20.34
N GLY A 179 5.78 -12.87 -20.98
CA GLY A 179 5.88 -11.44 -21.27
C GLY A 179 6.62 -10.67 -20.17
N ARG A 180 6.49 -9.33 -20.20
CA ARG A 180 7.10 -8.43 -19.21
C ARG A 180 6.25 -8.25 -17.95
N LYS A 181 5.06 -8.86 -17.87
CA LYS A 181 4.10 -8.63 -16.77
C LYS A 181 4.52 -9.31 -15.48
N VAL A 182 4.16 -8.72 -14.35
CA VAL A 182 4.35 -9.27 -12.99
C VAL A 182 3.00 -9.63 -12.37
N LEU A 183 3.03 -10.41 -11.28
CA LEU A 183 1.80 -10.73 -10.53
C LEU A 183 1.24 -9.48 -9.85
N GLY A 184 -0.05 -9.55 -9.52
CA GLY A 184 -0.74 -8.53 -8.74
C GLY A 184 -1.66 -9.16 -7.70
N PRO A 185 -2.00 -8.43 -6.63
CA PRO A 185 -2.95 -8.91 -5.62
C PRO A 185 -4.37 -8.99 -6.20
N ALA A 186 -5.04 -10.12 -6.00
CA ALA A 186 -6.45 -10.29 -6.39
C ALA A 186 -7.42 -9.73 -5.32
N PHE A 187 -6.94 -9.53 -4.09
CA PHE A 187 -7.73 -9.10 -2.92
C PHE A 187 -8.99 -9.94 -2.73
N ARG A 188 -8.88 -11.25 -2.94
CA ARG A 188 -9.99 -12.15 -2.75
C ARG A 188 -10.20 -12.40 -1.27
N LEU A 189 -11.45 -12.32 -0.84
CA LEU A 189 -11.83 -12.75 0.49
C LEU A 189 -11.75 -14.28 0.57
N HIS A 190 -10.92 -14.78 1.47
CA HIS A 190 -10.71 -16.21 1.71
C HIS A 190 -11.25 -16.58 3.09
N LEU A 191 -12.57 -16.76 3.18
CA LEU A 191 -13.20 -17.21 4.43
C LEU A 191 -13.02 -18.72 4.60
N ALA A 192 -12.54 -19.14 5.76
CA ALA A 192 -12.62 -20.53 6.16
C ALA A 192 -14.10 -20.93 6.27
N ALA A 193 -14.40 -22.22 6.01
CA ALA A 193 -15.77 -22.71 6.07
C ALA A 193 -16.43 -22.51 7.46
N SER A 194 -15.64 -22.40 8.53
CA SER A 194 -16.08 -22.14 9.90
C SER A 194 -16.63 -20.74 10.14
N ASP A 195 -16.30 -19.77 9.28
CA ASP A 195 -16.67 -18.36 9.46
C ASP A 195 -17.94 -17.99 8.67
N ARG A 196 -18.54 -18.97 7.96
CA ARG A 196 -19.88 -18.82 7.39
C ARG A 196 -20.89 -18.97 8.52
N HIS A 197 -21.30 -17.84 9.09
CA HIS A 197 -22.41 -17.79 10.04
C HIS A 197 -23.71 -18.17 9.30
N ASP A 198 -24.08 -19.45 9.35
CA ASP A 198 -25.39 -19.93 8.92
C ASP A 198 -26.44 -19.43 9.93
N GLY A 199 -26.98 -18.25 9.64
CA GLY A 199 -28.05 -17.62 10.42
C GLY A 199 -29.44 -18.15 10.10
N ARG A 200 -29.62 -19.45 9.80
CA ARG A 200 -30.94 -20.02 9.52
C ARG A 200 -31.32 -21.19 10.42
N SER A 201 -31.45 -20.92 11.72
CA SER A 201 -32.33 -21.71 12.60
C SER A 201 -33.54 -20.86 12.96
N GLY A 202 -34.50 -20.80 12.03
CA GLY A 202 -35.87 -20.37 12.32
C GLY A 202 -36.72 -21.63 12.42
N ASP A 203 -36.80 -22.19 13.62
CA ASP A 203 -37.84 -23.13 14.00
C ASP A 203 -39.15 -22.34 14.05
N GLU A 204 -40.02 -22.56 13.06
CA GLU A 204 -41.42 -22.14 13.09
C GLU A 204 -42.24 -23.32 13.65
N ASP A 205 -42.62 -23.23 14.93
CA ASP A 205 -43.70 -24.01 15.56
C ASP A 205 -45.01 -23.20 15.56
#